data_AF-A0A1Y2VFS3-F1
#
_entry.id   AF-A0A1Y2VFS3-F1
#
_cell.length_a   1.000
_cell.length_b   1.000
_cell.length_c   1.000
_cell.angle_alpha   90.00
_cell.angle_beta   90.00
_cell.angle_gamma   90.00
#
_symmetry.space_group_name_H-M   'P 1'
#
loop_
_entity.id
_entity.type
_entity.pdbx_description
1 polymer ?
#
loop_
_entity_poly.entity_id
_entity_poly.type
_entity_poly.pdbx_seq_one_letter_code
_entity_poly.pdbx_strand_id
1 'polypeptide(L)'
;MGESWFEDPNAPNNGPQANTVVWVFAALATLFLVLRVTCKYRKHSQLWCDDWFLVASWILLIISCILVSINTVAGMGKHDDDINPTILDTLGVRTLFVGSLYAISSAWSKTSFGISLLRVSTPRLRIVIWFLMITTNIFMYNSAVLGWVMCRPVTKLWRSSVDGVCWSTGLTLPIYMFFNIYSGFVDFVFAILAWIIVIKLQMNLKEKMGLAIAMSMGVVAGVTAIVKALD
;
A
#
# COMPACT_ATOMS: atom_id res chain seq x y z
N MET A 1 -29.71 12.03 -34.21
CA MET A 1 -30.32 10.92 -33.46
C MET A 1 -29.14 10.10 -32.95
N GLY A 2 -28.47 10.42 -31.85
CA GLY A 2 -29.01 10.85 -30.56
C GLY A 2 -29.14 9.66 -29.61
N GLU A 3 -28.18 8.73 -29.63
CA GLU A 3 -28.11 7.66 -28.64
C GLU A 3 -27.36 8.20 -27.42
N SER A 4 -28.16 8.64 -26.46
CA SER A 4 -27.80 8.92 -25.09
C SER A 4 -27.12 7.69 -24.49
N TRP A 5 -25.80 7.77 -24.37
CA TRP A 5 -25.00 6.99 -23.42
C TRP A 5 -25.69 7.06 -22.07
N PHE A 6 -26.40 5.99 -21.71
CA PHE A 6 -27.02 5.83 -20.41
C PHE A 6 -25.88 5.80 -19.38
N GLU A 7 -25.49 6.98 -18.91
CA GLU A 7 -24.81 7.09 -17.64
C GLU A 7 -25.87 6.79 -16.58
N ASP A 8 -26.12 5.50 -16.34
CA ASP A 8 -27.05 5.06 -15.33
C ASP A 8 -26.52 5.53 -13.97
N PRO A 9 -27.19 6.50 -13.30
CA PRO A 9 -26.74 7.01 -12.00
C PRO A 9 -26.87 5.96 -10.89
N ASN A 10 -27.45 4.80 -11.20
CA ASN A 10 -27.72 3.68 -10.30
C ASN A 10 -26.77 2.48 -10.51
N ALA A 11 -25.81 2.56 -11.44
CA ALA A 11 -24.79 1.52 -11.56
C ALA A 11 -23.97 1.47 -10.25
N PRO A 12 -23.77 0.29 -9.64
CA PRO A 12 -23.06 0.17 -8.36
C PRO A 12 -21.61 0.67 -8.51
N ASN A 13 -21.36 1.90 -8.07
CA ASN A 13 -20.05 2.55 -8.14
C ASN A 13 -19.35 2.48 -6.77
N ASN A 14 -18.37 1.59 -6.67
CA ASN A 14 -17.59 1.41 -5.45
C ASN A 14 -16.35 2.34 -5.38
N GLY A 15 -16.07 3.11 -6.44
CA GLY A 15 -14.94 4.03 -6.54
C GLY A 15 -14.89 5.09 -5.42
N PRO A 16 -15.98 5.82 -5.15
CA PRO A 16 -16.00 6.85 -4.09
C PRO A 16 -15.73 6.29 -2.68
N GLN A 17 -16.21 5.07 -2.40
CA GLN A 17 -15.97 4.41 -1.11
C GLN A 17 -14.48 4.07 -0.96
N ALA A 18 -13.87 3.48 -1.99
CA ALA A 18 -12.44 3.17 -1.99
C ALA A 18 -11.58 4.43 -1.82
N ASN A 19 -11.92 5.51 -2.52
CA ASN A 19 -11.19 6.78 -2.41
C ASN A 19 -11.26 7.37 -0.99
N THR A 20 -12.44 7.32 -0.35
CA THR A 20 -12.62 7.79 1.02
C THR A 20 -11.72 7.03 1.98
N VAL A 21 -11.68 5.69 1.87
CA VAL A 21 -10.84 4.84 2.71
C VAL A 21 -9.36 5.16 2.53
N VAL A 22 -8.90 5.31 1.28
CA VAL A 22 -7.50 5.65 0.96
C VAL A 22 -7.08 6.97 1.60
N TRP A 23 -7.92 8.02 1.51
CA TRP A 23 -7.63 9.32 2.11
C TRP A 23 -7.62 9.31 3.64
N VAL A 24 -8.49 8.51 4.28
CA VAL A 24 -8.47 8.34 5.74
C VAL A 24 -7.16 7.70 6.18
N PHE A 25 -6.70 6.64 5.50
CA PHE A 25 -5.41 6.02 5.80
C PHE A 25 -4.22 6.94 5.51
N ALA A 26 -4.28 7.74 4.43
CA ALA A 26 -3.24 8.73 4.12
C ALA A 26 -3.16 9.83 5.20
N ALA A 27 -4.30 10.32 5.69
CA ALA A 27 -4.34 11.30 6.78
C ALA A 27 -3.75 10.73 8.07
N LEU A 28 -4.09 9.47 8.40
CA LEU A 28 -3.53 8.77 9.55
C LEU A 28 -2.01 8.59 9.41
N ALA A 29 -1.53 8.17 8.25
CA ALA A 29 -0.10 8.02 7.97
C ALA A 29 0.65 9.36 8.11
N THR A 30 0.04 10.45 7.64
CA THR A 30 0.57 11.82 7.78
C THR A 30 0.69 12.21 9.25
N LEU A 31 -0.34 11.95 10.05
CA LEU A 31 -0.32 12.22 11.50
C LEU A 31 0.84 11.48 12.18
N PHE A 32 1.04 10.20 11.87
CA PHE A 32 2.15 9.41 12.42
C PHE A 32 3.53 9.95 12.04
N LEU A 33 3.70 10.36 10.77
CA LEU A 33 4.95 10.95 10.30
C LEU A 33 5.25 12.27 11.00
N VAL A 34 4.25 13.17 11.10
CA VAL A 34 4.40 14.47 11.78
C VAL A 34 4.74 14.27 13.26
N LEU A 35 4.05 13.34 13.94
CA LEU A 35 4.35 13.01 15.33
C LEU A 35 5.81 12.53 15.47
N ARG A 36 6.24 11.63 14.59
CA ARG A 36 7.60 11.06 14.59
C ARG A 36 8.66 12.14 14.37
N VAL A 37 8.47 13.02 13.40
CA VAL A 37 9.38 14.14 13.11
C VAL A 37 9.42 15.13 14.28
N THR A 38 8.26 15.47 14.85
CA THR A 38 8.18 16.42 15.98
C THR A 38 8.87 15.87 17.23
N CYS A 39 8.72 14.57 17.53
CA CYS A 39 9.42 13.92 18.64
C CYS A 39 10.94 13.96 18.44
N LYS A 40 11.43 13.73 17.21
CA LYS A 40 12.86 13.79 16.89
C LYS A 40 13.42 15.21 17.02
N TYR A 41 12.68 16.18 16.49
CA TYR A 41 13.02 17.60 16.57
C TYR A 41 13.11 18.07 18.03
N ARG A 42 12.10 17.72 18.85
CA ARG A 42 12.07 18.07 20.28
C ARG A 42 13.20 17.43 21.09
N LYS A 43 13.70 16.26 20.66
CA LYS A 43 14.81 15.54 21.31
C LYS A 43 16.19 15.97 20.77
N HIS A 44 16.27 17.00 19.91
CA HIS A 44 17.51 17.46 19.25
C HIS A 44 18.32 16.33 18.60
N SER A 45 17.65 15.29 18.13
CA SER A 45 18.32 14.14 17.51
C SER A 45 18.51 14.41 16.02
N GLN A 46 19.70 14.10 15.49
CA GLN A 46 19.99 14.25 14.06
C GLN A 46 19.00 13.45 13.20
N LEU A 47 18.58 14.02 12.07
CA LEU A 47 17.81 13.32 11.05
C LEU A 47 18.72 12.30 10.37
N TRP A 48 18.31 11.03 10.36
CA TRP A 48 19.09 9.96 9.76
C TRP A 48 18.61 9.73 8.32
N CYS A 49 19.46 9.10 7.49
CA CYS A 49 19.10 8.71 6.13
C CYS A 49 17.77 7.92 6.05
N ASP A 50 17.49 7.12 7.09
CA ASP A 50 16.21 6.43 7.31
C ASP A 50 14.97 7.36 7.26
N ASP A 51 15.03 8.55 7.85
CA ASP A 51 13.88 9.46 7.88
C ASP A 51 13.60 10.06 6.49
N TRP A 52 14.64 10.21 5.66
CA TRP A 52 14.47 10.65 4.27
C TRP A 52 13.76 9.60 3.42
N PHE A 53 14.05 8.31 3.63
CA PHE A 53 13.32 7.22 2.96
C PHE A 53 11.85 7.19 3.37
N LEU A 54 11.55 7.43 4.66
CA LEU A 54 10.17 7.53 5.15
C LEU A 54 9.41 8.72 4.55
N VAL A 55 10.05 9.88 4.44
CA VAL A 55 9.44 11.06 3.82
C VAL A 55 9.23 10.84 2.33
N ALA A 56 10.21 10.24 1.65
CA ALA A 56 10.09 9.89 0.23
C ALA A 56 8.95 8.89 0.00
N SER A 57 8.81 7.86 0.84
CA SER A 57 7.71 6.90 0.72
C SER A 57 6.35 7.56 0.95
N TRP A 58 6.24 8.47 1.92
CA TRP A 58 5.02 9.23 2.17
C TRP A 58 4.65 10.13 0.99
N ILE A 59 5.61 10.81 0.35
CA ILE A 59 5.36 11.59 -0.87
C ILE A 59 4.81 10.70 -1.98
N LEU A 60 5.42 9.53 -2.21
CA LEU A 60 4.93 8.56 -3.19
C LEU A 60 3.51 8.04 -2.86
N LEU A 61 3.19 7.87 -1.57
CA LEU A 61 1.87 7.48 -1.12
C LEU A 61 0.83 8.56 -1.49
N ILE A 62 1.12 9.83 -1.19
CA ILE A 62 0.23 10.96 -1.51
C ILE A 62 0.02 11.10 -3.02
N ILE A 63 1.09 10.99 -3.81
CA ILE A 63 0.98 11.00 -5.29
C ILE A 63 0.06 9.86 -5.75
N SER A 64 0.22 8.66 -5.18
CA SER A 64 -0.64 7.52 -5.50
C SER A 64 -2.10 7.78 -5.12
N CYS A 65 -2.37 8.40 -3.96
CA CYS A 65 -3.73 8.75 -3.53
C CYS A 65 -4.39 9.76 -4.47
N ILE A 66 -3.65 10.79 -4.89
CA ILE A 66 -4.15 11.80 -5.84
C ILE A 66 -4.49 11.15 -7.18
N LEU A 67 -3.60 10.28 -7.68
CA LEU A 67 -3.84 9.54 -8.92
C LEU A 67 -5.04 8.60 -8.80
N VAL A 68 -5.22 7.90 -7.67
CA VAL A 68 -6.45 7.11 -7.40
C VAL A 68 -7.68 8.00 -7.46
N SER A 69 -7.67 9.18 -6.83
CA SER A 69 -8.81 10.10 -6.89
C SER A 69 -9.14 10.50 -8.32
N ILE A 70 -8.14 10.85 -9.12
CA ILE A 70 -8.32 11.16 -10.56
C ILE A 70 -8.91 9.97 -11.30
N ASN A 71 -8.43 8.76 -11.03
CA ASN A 71 -8.96 7.56 -11.67
C ASN A 71 -10.41 7.25 -11.25
N THR A 72 -10.77 7.47 -9.97
CA THR A 72 -12.16 7.27 -9.51
C THR A 72 -13.14 8.26 -10.15
N VAL A 73 -12.69 9.50 -10.40
CA VAL A 73 -13.49 10.49 -11.16
C VAL A 73 -13.60 10.10 -12.64
N ALA A 74 -12.56 9.47 -13.19
CA ALA A 74 -12.55 8.97 -14.56
C ALA A 74 -13.34 7.66 -14.78
N GLY A 75 -13.97 7.09 -13.73
CA GLY A 75 -14.82 5.91 -13.84
C GLY A 75 -14.27 4.62 -13.22
N MET A 76 -13.09 4.66 -12.57
CA MET A 76 -12.54 3.51 -11.85
C MET A 76 -13.50 3.06 -10.74
N GLY A 77 -14.11 1.89 -10.91
CA GLY A 77 -15.11 1.31 -10.00
C GLY A 77 -16.50 1.08 -10.60
N LYS A 78 -16.74 1.50 -11.85
CA LYS A 78 -17.89 1.10 -12.69
C LYS A 78 -17.54 -0.18 -13.50
N HIS A 79 -18.55 -0.88 -14.03
CA HIS A 79 -18.31 -2.02 -14.92
C HIS A 79 -17.61 -1.54 -16.21
N ASP A 80 -16.74 -2.37 -16.79
CA ASP A 80 -15.97 -2.01 -17.99
C ASP A 80 -16.87 -1.61 -19.18
N ASP A 81 -18.13 -2.08 -19.20
CA ASP A 81 -19.13 -1.78 -20.23
C ASP A 81 -19.74 -0.36 -20.13
N ASP A 82 -19.67 0.28 -18.97
CA ASP A 82 -20.27 1.62 -18.72
C ASP A 82 -19.28 2.77 -18.94
N ILE A 83 -18.04 2.48 -19.33
CA ILE A 83 -16.95 3.46 -19.42
C ILE A 83 -16.63 3.74 -20.89
N ASN A 84 -16.42 5.01 -21.23
CA ASN A 84 -16.04 5.41 -22.58
C ASN A 84 -14.74 4.70 -23.02
N PRO A 85 -14.73 3.97 -24.14
CA PRO A 85 -13.59 3.15 -24.57
C PRO A 85 -12.33 3.96 -24.82
N THR A 86 -12.45 5.26 -25.11
CA THR A 86 -11.32 6.17 -25.29
C THR A 86 -10.58 6.47 -23.98
N ILE A 87 -11.29 6.42 -22.85
CA ILE A 87 -10.75 6.73 -21.51
C ILE A 87 -10.21 5.46 -20.85
N LEU A 88 -10.76 4.29 -21.19
CA LEU A 88 -10.33 2.98 -20.67
C LEU A 88 -8.82 2.72 -20.86
N ASP A 89 -8.29 3.00 -22.05
CA ASP A 89 -6.85 2.83 -22.33
C ASP A 89 -5.96 3.64 -21.36
N THR A 90 -6.35 4.89 -21.15
CA THR A 90 -5.59 5.82 -20.30
C THR A 90 -5.76 5.45 -18.82
N LEU A 91 -6.95 4.99 -18.43
CA LEU A 91 -7.27 4.53 -17.09
C LEU A 91 -6.46 3.28 -16.72
N GLY A 92 -6.36 2.30 -17.63
CA GLY A 92 -5.61 1.06 -17.42
C GLY A 92 -4.13 1.32 -17.14
N VAL A 93 -3.47 2.11 -18.00
CA VAL A 93 -2.06 2.49 -17.81
C VAL A 93 -1.86 3.24 -16.49
N ARG A 94 -2.71 4.22 -16.18
CA ARG A 94 -2.63 4.99 -14.94
C ARG A 94 -2.78 4.09 -13.71
N THR A 95 -3.67 3.10 -13.76
CA THR A 95 -3.91 2.16 -12.66
C THR A 95 -2.67 1.31 -12.38
N LEU A 96 -1.99 0.84 -13.42
CA LEU A 96 -0.74 0.07 -13.29
C LEU A 96 0.40 0.90 -12.69
N PHE A 97 0.53 2.15 -13.14
CA PHE A 97 1.47 3.09 -12.55
C PHE A 97 1.18 3.33 -11.07
N VAL A 98 -0.08 3.56 -10.70
CA VAL A 98 -0.51 3.73 -9.31
C VAL A 98 -0.18 2.50 -8.47
N GLY A 99 -0.50 1.30 -8.95
CA GLY A 99 -0.17 0.05 -8.25
C GLY A 99 1.32 -0.13 -8.03
N SER A 100 2.14 0.23 -9.02
CA SER A 100 3.60 0.17 -8.93
C SER A 100 4.16 1.18 -7.91
N LEU A 101 3.69 2.42 -7.95
CA LEU A 101 4.08 3.47 -7.01
C LEU A 101 3.69 3.10 -5.58
N TYR A 102 2.50 2.53 -5.40
CA TYR A 102 2.03 2.03 -4.10
C TYR A 102 2.92 0.89 -3.58
N ALA A 103 3.27 -0.09 -4.42
CA ALA A 103 4.13 -1.20 -4.03
C ALA A 103 5.52 -0.70 -3.57
N ILE A 104 6.11 0.25 -4.29
CA ILE A 104 7.41 0.85 -3.94
C ILE A 104 7.29 1.66 -2.65
N SER A 105 6.24 2.47 -2.51
CA SER A 105 5.98 3.27 -1.31
C SER A 105 5.80 2.37 -0.07
N SER A 106 5.06 1.27 -0.19
CA SER A 106 4.87 0.30 0.89
C SER A 106 6.18 -0.39 1.27
N ALA A 107 7.00 -0.78 0.28
CA ALA A 107 8.31 -1.37 0.51
C ALA A 107 9.24 -0.42 1.28
N TRP A 108 9.36 0.83 0.84
CA TRP A 108 10.19 1.85 1.50
C TRP A 108 9.69 2.23 2.89
N SER A 109 8.37 2.25 3.10
CA SER A 109 7.81 2.53 4.42
C SER A 109 8.16 1.41 5.42
N LYS A 110 8.08 0.15 4.97
CA LYS A 110 8.47 -1.02 5.78
C LYS A 110 9.98 -1.10 6.02
N THR A 111 10.82 -0.75 5.04
CA THR A 111 12.28 -0.71 5.27
C THR A 111 12.64 0.32 6.31
N SER A 112 12.05 1.53 6.24
CA SER A 112 12.35 2.56 7.24
C SER A 112 11.93 2.13 8.64
N PHE A 113 10.74 1.54 8.77
CA PHE A 113 10.30 0.98 10.05
C PHE A 113 11.24 -0.13 10.54
N GLY A 114 11.64 -1.05 9.66
CA GLY A 114 12.59 -2.12 9.96
C GLY A 114 13.96 -1.60 10.43
N ILE A 115 14.52 -0.58 9.78
CA ILE A 115 15.78 0.06 10.17
C ILE A 115 15.66 0.73 11.55
N SER A 116 14.53 1.38 11.80
CA SER A 116 14.23 1.98 13.12
C SER A 116 14.27 0.92 14.22
N LEU A 117 13.65 -0.23 13.95
CA LEU A 117 13.56 -1.35 14.87
C LEU A 117 14.93 -2.00 15.08
N LEU A 118 15.71 -2.16 14.01
CA LEU A 118 17.06 -2.73 14.03
C LEU A 118 17.99 -2.00 15.00
N ARG A 119 17.84 -0.69 15.11
CA ARG A 119 18.69 0.18 15.93
C ARG A 119 18.52 -0.08 17.43
N VAL A 120 17.30 -0.43 17.86
CA VAL A 120 16.94 -0.67 19.28
C VAL A 120 16.95 -2.17 19.62
N SER A 121 16.99 -3.01 18.60
CA SER A 121 16.87 -4.46 18.70
C SER A 121 18.16 -5.17 19.16
N THR A 122 17.98 -6.31 19.83
CA THR A 122 19.04 -7.24 20.28
C THR A 122 19.61 -8.05 19.11
N PRO A 123 20.85 -8.58 19.20
CA PRO A 123 21.52 -9.22 18.05
C PRO A 123 20.74 -10.37 17.41
N ARG A 124 19.98 -11.15 18.19
CA ARG A 124 19.13 -12.25 17.66
C ARG A 124 17.95 -11.72 16.84
N LEU A 125 17.29 -10.67 17.34
CA LEU A 125 16.14 -10.06 16.66
C LEU A 125 16.58 -9.27 15.42
N ARG A 126 17.82 -8.76 15.38
CA ARG A 126 18.36 -8.09 14.18
C ARG A 126 18.40 -8.99 12.95
N ILE A 127 18.72 -10.27 13.12
CA ILE A 127 18.75 -11.25 12.02
C ILE A 127 17.34 -11.42 11.44
N VAL A 128 16.34 -11.57 12.31
CA VAL A 128 14.92 -11.71 11.91
C VAL A 128 14.43 -10.46 11.18
N ILE A 129 14.74 -9.26 11.69
CA ILE A 129 14.36 -7.99 11.06
C ILE A 129 14.99 -7.85 9.67
N TRP A 130 16.27 -8.19 9.52
CA TRP A 130 16.95 -8.16 8.24
C TRP A 130 16.33 -9.14 7.24
N PHE A 131 16.02 -10.36 7.67
CA PHE A 131 15.35 -11.35 6.86
C PHE A 131 14.00 -10.84 6.35
N LEU A 132 13.12 -10.35 7.26
CA LEU A 132 11.80 -9.82 6.90
C LEU A 132 11.90 -8.60 5.97
N MET A 133 12.89 -7.75 6.18
CA MET A 133 13.11 -6.58 5.34
C MET A 133 13.50 -6.99 3.92
N ILE A 134 14.47 -7.88 3.75
CA ILE A 134 14.89 -8.36 2.42
C ILE A 134 13.71 -9.03 1.72
N THR A 135 13.06 -10.00 2.37
CA THR A 135 12.01 -10.78 1.76
C THR A 135 10.86 -9.89 1.29
N THR A 136 10.42 -8.95 2.12
CA THR A 136 9.30 -8.06 1.76
C THR A 136 9.61 -7.15 0.58
N ASN A 137 10.85 -6.62 0.49
CA ASN A 137 11.25 -5.82 -0.67
C ASN A 137 11.24 -6.66 -1.94
N ILE A 138 11.73 -7.90 -1.87
CA ILE A 138 11.71 -8.82 -3.01
C ILE A 138 10.27 -9.06 -3.43
N PHE A 139 9.36 -9.42 -2.51
CA PHE A 139 7.97 -9.70 -2.86
C PHE A 139 7.24 -8.48 -3.42
N MET A 140 7.40 -7.29 -2.85
CA MET A 140 6.76 -6.06 -3.34
C MET A 140 7.29 -5.64 -4.72
N TYR A 141 8.60 -5.74 -4.94
CA TYR A 141 9.19 -5.44 -6.24
C TYR A 141 8.74 -6.44 -7.31
N ASN A 142 8.69 -7.73 -6.98
CA ASN A 142 8.15 -8.75 -7.87
C ASN A 142 6.68 -8.47 -8.21
N SER A 143 5.85 -8.10 -7.23
CA SER A 143 4.45 -7.70 -7.46
C SER A 143 4.35 -6.52 -8.44
N ALA A 144 5.18 -5.49 -8.28
CA ALA A 144 5.19 -4.34 -9.18
C ALA A 144 5.59 -4.74 -10.61
N VAL A 145 6.66 -5.53 -10.76
CA VAL A 145 7.14 -6.00 -12.08
C VAL A 145 6.11 -6.92 -12.74
N LEU A 146 5.51 -7.82 -11.97
CA LEU A 146 4.49 -8.75 -12.44
C LEU A 146 3.31 -7.98 -13.06
N GLY A 147 2.90 -6.85 -12.47
CA GLY A 147 1.89 -5.95 -13.04
C GLY A 147 2.15 -5.56 -14.50
N TRP A 148 3.41 -5.40 -14.90
CA TRP A 148 3.78 -5.03 -16.28
C TRP A 148 4.00 -6.22 -17.22
N VAL A 149 4.21 -7.42 -16.68
CA VAL A 149 4.64 -8.60 -17.47
C VAL A 149 3.49 -9.60 -17.70
N MET A 150 2.34 -9.42 -17.06
CA MET A 150 1.18 -10.33 -17.17
C MET A 150 0.64 -10.52 -18.60
N CYS A 151 0.84 -9.57 -19.50
CA CYS A 151 0.36 -9.62 -20.87
C CYS A 151 1.47 -9.43 -21.90
N ARG A 152 1.39 -10.18 -23.00
CA ARG A 152 2.23 -10.03 -24.20
C ARG A 152 1.32 -9.81 -25.41
N PRO A 153 1.35 -8.63 -26.07
CA PRO A 153 2.10 -7.41 -25.71
C PRO A 153 1.52 -6.70 -24.47
N VAL A 154 2.35 -5.92 -23.78
CA VAL A 154 1.96 -5.18 -22.56
C VAL A 154 0.80 -4.23 -22.85
N THR A 155 0.68 -3.75 -24.10
CA THR A 155 -0.43 -2.92 -24.57
C THR A 155 -1.80 -3.57 -24.44
N LYS A 156 -1.87 -4.90 -24.43
CA LYS A 156 -3.13 -5.63 -24.22
C LYS A 156 -3.73 -5.42 -22.84
N LEU A 157 -2.91 -5.03 -21.86
CA LEU A 157 -3.34 -4.84 -20.48
C LEU A 157 -4.27 -3.62 -20.31
N TRP A 158 -4.20 -2.65 -21.22
CA TRP A 158 -5.11 -1.50 -21.24
C TRP A 158 -5.94 -1.39 -22.53
N ARG A 159 -5.49 -2.02 -23.64
CA ARG A 159 -6.28 -2.19 -24.87
C ARG A 159 -6.69 -3.64 -25.06
N SER A 160 -7.90 -3.97 -24.62
CA SER A 160 -8.48 -5.30 -24.84
C SER A 160 -8.67 -5.66 -26.32
N SER A 161 -8.69 -4.67 -27.21
CA SER A 161 -8.84 -4.84 -28.67
C SER A 161 -7.57 -5.32 -29.39
N VAL A 162 -6.44 -5.44 -28.69
CA VAL A 162 -5.16 -5.89 -29.28
C VAL A 162 -5.00 -7.41 -29.11
N ASP A 163 -4.62 -8.07 -30.20
CA ASP A 163 -4.28 -9.49 -30.18
C ASP A 163 -3.05 -9.75 -29.30
N GLY A 164 -3.14 -10.78 -28.47
CA GLY A 164 -2.11 -11.11 -27.50
C GLY A 164 -2.55 -12.15 -26.48
N VAL A 165 -1.59 -12.62 -25.70
CA VAL A 165 -1.81 -13.63 -24.65
C VAL A 165 -1.56 -12.97 -23.31
N CYS A 166 -2.56 -13.03 -22.44
CA CYS A 166 -2.43 -12.66 -21.04
C CYS A 166 -2.43 -13.92 -20.19
N TRP A 167 -1.80 -13.84 -19.02
CA TRP A 167 -1.88 -14.90 -18.03
C TRP A 167 -3.33 -15.06 -17.59
N SER A 168 -3.75 -16.31 -17.34
CA SER A 168 -5.12 -16.58 -16.91
C SER A 168 -5.41 -15.89 -15.58
N THR A 169 -6.62 -15.36 -15.43
CA THR A 169 -7.09 -14.75 -14.18
C THR A 169 -6.98 -15.72 -13.01
N GLY A 170 -7.16 -17.03 -13.27
CA GLY A 170 -7.01 -18.10 -12.28
C GLY A 170 -5.59 -18.32 -11.76
N LEU A 171 -4.54 -17.86 -12.46
CA LEU A 171 -3.16 -17.89 -11.96
C LEU A 171 -2.76 -16.54 -11.32
N THR A 172 -3.24 -15.45 -11.90
CA THR A 172 -2.85 -14.10 -11.52
C THR A 172 -3.42 -13.68 -10.17
N LEU A 173 -4.71 -13.96 -9.91
CA LEU A 173 -5.36 -13.60 -8.64
C LEU A 173 -4.72 -14.27 -7.42
N PRO A 174 -4.46 -15.60 -7.39
CA PRO A 174 -3.82 -16.24 -6.25
C PRO A 174 -2.42 -15.70 -5.95
N ILE A 175 -1.64 -15.34 -6.97
CA ILE A 175 -0.29 -14.78 -6.80
C ILE A 175 -0.35 -13.42 -6.10
N TYR A 176 -1.22 -12.51 -6.57
CA TYR A 176 -1.39 -11.21 -5.91
C TYR A 176 -1.97 -11.35 -4.51
N MET A 177 -2.91 -12.27 -4.31
CA MET A 177 -3.46 -12.56 -2.98
C MET A 177 -2.35 -13.02 -2.02
N PHE A 178 -1.47 -13.92 -2.47
CA PHE A 178 -0.32 -14.36 -1.70
C PHE A 178 0.62 -13.21 -1.31
N PHE A 179 0.95 -12.30 -2.24
CA PHE A 179 1.78 -11.14 -1.92
C PHE A 179 1.14 -10.19 -0.91
N ASN A 180 -0.17 -9.96 -1.01
CA ASN A 180 -0.90 -9.11 -0.06
C ASN A 180 -0.96 -9.74 1.33
N ILE A 181 -1.25 -11.04 1.42
CA ILE A 181 -1.26 -11.79 2.69
C ILE A 181 0.15 -11.78 3.30
N TYR A 182 1.18 -12.02 2.51
CA TYR A 182 2.57 -11.99 2.98
C TYR A 182 2.95 -10.60 3.52
N SER A 183 2.58 -9.53 2.82
CA SER A 183 2.79 -8.16 3.29
C SER A 183 2.13 -7.92 4.64
N GLY A 184 0.85 -8.30 4.77
CA GLY A 184 0.11 -8.14 6.02
C GLY A 184 0.74 -8.94 7.16
N PHE A 185 1.18 -10.18 6.89
CA PHE A 185 1.90 -11.00 7.86
C PHE A 185 3.17 -10.32 8.36
N VAL A 186 3.96 -9.72 7.47
CA VAL A 186 5.17 -8.96 7.86
C VAL A 186 4.81 -7.76 8.73
N ASP A 187 3.75 -7.03 8.40
CA ASP A 187 3.27 -5.90 9.20
C ASP A 187 2.88 -6.35 10.63
N PHE A 188 2.22 -7.51 10.76
CA PHE A 188 1.92 -8.14 12.05
C PHE A 188 3.19 -8.51 12.84
N VAL A 189 4.17 -9.13 12.19
CA VAL A 189 5.42 -9.51 12.85
C VAL A 189 6.19 -8.27 13.30
N PHE A 190 6.25 -7.22 12.48
CA PHE A 190 6.86 -5.95 12.87
C PHE A 190 6.14 -5.28 14.04
N ALA A 191 4.81 -5.35 14.11
CA ALA A 191 4.06 -4.87 15.26
C ALA A 191 4.43 -5.64 16.54
N ILE A 192 4.46 -6.98 16.49
CA ILE A 192 4.85 -7.81 17.64
C ILE A 192 6.29 -7.51 18.09
N LEU A 193 7.21 -7.38 17.14
CA LEU A 193 8.61 -7.07 17.44
C LEU A 193 8.76 -5.69 18.10
N ALA A 194 8.06 -4.68 17.59
CA ALA A 194 8.03 -3.36 18.20
C ALA A 194 7.42 -3.39 19.61
N TRP A 195 6.36 -4.15 19.81
CA TRP A 195 5.76 -4.33 21.13
C TRP A 195 6.75 -4.92 22.15
N ILE A 196 7.46 -5.99 21.78
CA ILE A 196 8.48 -6.63 22.63
C ILE A 196 9.60 -5.64 23.00
N ILE A 197 10.05 -4.83 22.03
CA ILE A 197 11.10 -3.84 22.26
C ILE A 197 10.62 -2.71 23.19
N VAL A 198 9.39 -2.23 23.00
CA VAL A 198 8.79 -1.16 23.82
C VAL A 198 8.59 -1.59 25.27
N ILE A 199 8.19 -2.83 25.53
CA ILE A 199 8.04 -3.33 26.91
C ILE A 199 9.39 -3.34 27.65
N LYS A 200 10.48 -3.64 26.94
CA LYS A 200 11.82 -3.68 27.54
C LYS A 200 12.46 -2.31 27.70
N LEU A 201 11.97 -1.29 26.99
CA LEU A 201 12.57 0.05 27.00
C LEU A 201 11.80 0.97 27.97
N GLN A 202 12.53 1.61 28.90
CA GLN A 202 12.00 2.56 29.87
C GLN A 202 11.64 3.91 29.20
N MET A 203 10.64 3.91 28.33
CA MET A 203 10.13 5.10 27.64
C MET A 203 9.06 5.83 28.46
N ASN A 204 8.89 7.12 28.17
CA ASN A 204 7.83 7.93 28.77
C ASN A 204 6.44 7.37 28.40
N LEU A 205 5.53 7.34 29.37
CA LEU A 205 4.17 6.81 29.23
C LEU A 205 3.40 7.38 28.04
N LYS A 206 3.64 8.66 27.68
CA LYS A 206 3.04 9.33 26.52
C LYS A 206 3.47 8.72 25.18
N GLU A 207 4.74 8.37 25.03
CA GLU A 207 5.27 7.74 23.80
C GLU A 207 4.78 6.30 23.69
N LYS A 208 4.73 5.59 24.84
CA LYS A 208 4.22 4.22 24.94
C LYS A 208 2.75 4.11 24.51
N MET A 209 1.91 5.08 24.90
CA MET A 209 0.49 5.12 24.54
C MET A 209 0.29 5.36 23.05
N GLY A 210 1.03 6.29 22.45
CA GLY A 210 0.96 6.56 21.01
C GLY A 210 1.36 5.34 20.17
N LEU A 211 2.42 4.63 20.56
CA LEU A 211 2.81 3.40 19.87
C LEU A 211 1.80 2.27 20.08
N ALA A 212 1.25 2.13 21.28
CA ALA A 212 0.24 1.11 21.58
C ALA A 212 -1.01 1.30 20.70
N ILE A 213 -1.52 2.52 20.59
CA ILE A 213 -2.69 2.83 19.74
C ILE A 213 -2.38 2.50 18.27
N ALA A 214 -1.21 2.88 17.77
CA ALA A 214 -0.77 2.57 16.41
C ALA A 214 -0.79 1.06 16.11
N MET A 215 -0.26 0.29 17.06
CA MET A 215 -0.16 -1.17 16.97
C MET A 215 -1.55 -1.82 16.98
N SER A 216 -2.46 -1.34 17.82
CA SER A 216 -3.83 -1.84 17.91
C SER A 216 -4.61 -1.66 16.61
N MET A 217 -4.43 -0.52 15.93
CA MET A 217 -5.09 -0.25 14.65
C MET A 217 -4.65 -1.24 13.55
N GLY A 218 -3.36 -1.61 13.53
CA GLY A 218 -2.84 -2.60 12.59
C GLY A 218 -3.47 -3.99 12.76
N VAL A 219 -3.70 -4.40 14.01
CA VAL A 219 -4.35 -5.69 14.31
C VAL A 219 -5.80 -5.70 13.83
N VAL A 220 -6.55 -4.64 14.10
CA VAL A 220 -7.96 -4.52 13.65
C VAL A 220 -8.04 -4.56 12.13
N ALA A 221 -7.16 -3.81 11.44
CA ALA A 221 -7.11 -3.82 9.98
C ALA A 221 -6.82 -5.23 9.42
N GLY A 222 -5.88 -5.97 10.02
CA GLY A 222 -5.55 -7.32 9.58
C GLY A 222 -6.67 -8.33 9.86
N VAL A 223 -7.36 -8.25 10.99
CA VAL A 223 -8.56 -9.08 11.26
C VAL A 223 -9.63 -8.81 10.22
N THR A 224 -9.88 -7.54 9.88
CA THR A 224 -10.87 -7.15 8.87
C THR A 224 -10.50 -7.70 7.48
N ALA A 225 -9.20 -7.72 7.14
CA ALA A 225 -8.72 -8.29 5.89
C ALA A 225 -8.89 -9.82 5.84
N ILE A 226 -8.69 -10.53 6.95
CA ILE A 226 -8.89 -11.98 7.03
C ILE A 226 -10.37 -12.32 6.87
N VAL A 227 -11.28 -11.60 7.52
CA VAL A 227 -12.73 -11.81 7.38
C VAL A 227 -13.14 -11.64 5.92
N LYS A 228 -12.67 -10.58 5.26
CA LYS A 228 -12.92 -10.35 3.83
C LYS A 228 -12.28 -11.38 2.88
N ALA A 229 -11.28 -12.13 3.33
CA ALA A 229 -10.67 -13.18 2.53
C ALA A 229 -11.40 -14.52 2.68
N LEU A 230 -12.27 -14.64 3.69
CA LEU A 230 -13.08 -15.84 3.98
C LEU A 230 -14.50 -15.75 3.43
N ASP A 231 -15.03 -14.52 3.24
CA ASP A 231 -16.27 -14.22 2.50
C ASP A 231 -16.02 -14.16 0.98
#